data_AF-A0A5C8K1R4-F1
#
_entry.id   AF-A0A5C8K1R4-F1
#
_cell.length_a   1.000
_cell.length_b   1.000
_cell.length_c   1.000
_cell.angle_alpha   90.00
_cell.angle_beta   90.00
_cell.angle_gamma   90.00
#
_symmetry.space_group_name_H-M   'P 1'
#
loop_
_entity.id
_entity.type
_entity.pdbx_description
1 polymer ?
#
loop_
_entity_poly.entity_id
_entity_poly.type
_entity_poly.pdbx_seq_one_letter_code
_entity_poly.pdbx_strand_id
1 'polypeptide(L)'
;MNPDLFLADLEAKPAALTELAGALDAADPFAGLPEGIGRVLFLGMGSSRYAAGVAALRLRAAGVDAWAEYASAAATFPPGPRTLVVPISATGGSRETLDAVERYAGGASFLMALTNAPGSALAQAAGLVVPMHAGEERGGVACRTFQHTLALLLALESRLTGAGRDVAGLVRRAAEATADLLERRDAWLPMVLELLNGPNGVYAIAPAERLSSAEQSALMVREGPRRPADACETGDWAHVDVYLTKTLSYRALLFPGSRYDEQAMDWVRERGSTVVAVGGEVKDAAAVVRYAHDDDPDVRLLTETLVAELVAAYWWSGRPQ
;
A
#
# COMPACT_ATOMS: atom_id res chain seq x y z
N MET A 1 -15.03 -9.67 -9.76
CA MET A 1 -14.28 -8.52 -10.27
C MET A 1 -15.16 -7.70 -11.20
N ASN A 2 -15.58 -6.50 -10.78
CA ASN A 2 -16.48 -5.62 -11.52
C ASN A 2 -15.94 -4.17 -11.48
N PRO A 3 -15.74 -3.50 -12.63
CA PRO A 3 -15.12 -2.18 -12.67
C PRO A 3 -15.97 -1.07 -12.06
N ASP A 4 -17.29 -1.11 -12.19
CA ASP A 4 -18.18 -0.10 -11.62
C ASP A 4 -18.24 -0.22 -10.09
N LEU A 5 -18.26 -1.46 -9.57
CA LEU A 5 -18.21 -1.71 -8.14
C LEU A 5 -16.83 -1.37 -7.56
N PHE A 6 -15.75 -1.56 -8.33
CA PHE A 6 -14.42 -1.12 -7.93
C PHE A 6 -14.34 0.40 -7.81
N LEU A 7 -14.84 1.15 -8.81
CA LEU A 7 -14.92 2.61 -8.70
C LEU A 7 -15.74 3.05 -7.47
N ALA A 8 -16.86 2.40 -7.20
CA ALA A 8 -17.66 2.67 -6.01
C ALA A 8 -16.91 2.36 -4.70
N ASP A 9 -16.07 1.32 -4.66
CA ASP A 9 -15.20 1.05 -3.51
C ASP A 9 -14.13 2.15 -3.31
N LEU A 10 -13.60 2.72 -4.40
CA LEU A 10 -12.67 3.85 -4.33
C LEU A 10 -13.35 5.13 -3.83
N GLU A 11 -14.55 5.42 -4.32
CA GLU A 11 -15.35 6.58 -3.90
C GLU A 11 -15.77 6.49 -2.42
N ALA A 12 -15.85 5.28 -1.86
CA ALA A 12 -16.15 5.06 -0.45
C ALA A 12 -14.95 5.23 0.51
N LYS A 13 -13.72 5.38 -0.02
CA LYS A 13 -12.50 5.47 0.81
C LYS A 13 -12.54 6.58 1.88
N PRO A 14 -12.98 7.83 1.60
CA PRO A 14 -12.98 8.89 2.62
C PRO A 14 -13.85 8.54 3.84
N ALA A 15 -15.04 7.98 3.59
CA ALA A 15 -15.94 7.55 4.65
C ALA A 15 -15.35 6.37 5.45
N ALA A 16 -14.80 5.37 4.76
CA ALA A 16 -14.18 4.21 5.40
C ALA A 16 -12.96 4.59 6.27
N LEU A 17 -12.14 5.55 5.83
CA LEU A 17 -11.04 6.09 6.63
C LEU A 17 -11.55 6.85 7.86
N THR A 18 -12.61 7.63 7.71
CA THR A 18 -13.23 8.35 8.83
C THR A 18 -13.75 7.36 9.89
N GLU A 19 -14.37 6.26 9.46
CA GLU A 19 -14.81 5.17 10.33
C GLU A 19 -13.62 4.48 11.02
N LEU A 20 -12.54 4.19 10.30
CA LEU A 20 -11.32 3.62 10.87
C LEU A 20 -10.69 4.55 11.92
N ALA A 21 -10.62 5.85 11.65
CA ALA A 21 -10.12 6.83 12.61
C ALA A 21 -10.97 6.84 13.89
N GLY A 22 -12.30 6.80 13.75
CA GLY A 22 -13.21 6.68 14.89
C GLY A 22 -13.01 5.39 15.68
N ALA A 23 -12.73 4.27 15.01
CA ALA A 23 -12.41 3.00 15.68
C ALA A 23 -11.09 3.07 16.46
N LEU A 24 -10.06 3.71 15.90
CA LEU A 24 -8.77 3.93 16.56
C LEU A 24 -8.85 4.87 17.76
N ASP A 25 -9.71 5.89 17.71
CA ASP A 25 -9.99 6.76 18.86
C ASP A 25 -10.72 6.02 19.98
N ALA A 26 -11.61 5.08 19.62
CA ALA A 26 -12.47 4.38 20.57
C ALA A 26 -11.75 3.29 21.37
N ALA A 27 -10.77 2.60 20.77
CA ALA A 27 -10.06 1.51 21.43
C ALA A 27 -8.66 1.27 20.84
N ASP A 28 -7.72 0.80 21.66
CA ASP A 28 -6.45 0.23 21.20
C ASP A 28 -6.71 -1.18 20.61
N PRO A 29 -6.62 -1.38 19.28
CA PRO A 29 -6.84 -2.69 18.69
C PRO A 29 -5.75 -3.71 19.06
N PHE A 30 -4.65 -3.24 19.67
CA PHE A 30 -3.48 -4.05 20.05
C PHE A 30 -3.41 -4.33 21.56
N ALA A 31 -4.45 -4.01 22.33
CA ALA A 31 -4.46 -4.21 23.78
C ALA A 31 -4.19 -5.66 24.23
N GLY A 32 -4.46 -6.65 23.36
CA GLY A 32 -4.18 -8.06 23.62
C GLY A 32 -2.76 -8.53 23.28
N LEU A 33 -1.86 -7.65 22.84
CA LEU A 33 -0.47 -8.03 22.53
C LEU A 33 0.33 -8.35 23.80
N PRO A 34 1.20 -9.37 23.76
CA PRO A 34 2.10 -9.66 24.87
C PRO A 34 3.18 -8.60 25.03
N GLU A 35 3.69 -8.44 26.26
CA GLU A 35 4.88 -7.64 26.51
C GLU A 35 6.15 -8.34 26.01
N GLY A 36 7.23 -7.56 25.84
CA GLY A 36 8.55 -8.12 25.57
C GLY A 36 8.74 -8.70 24.16
N ILE A 37 7.90 -8.34 23.19
CA ILE A 37 8.08 -8.66 21.77
C ILE A 37 9.50 -8.27 21.35
N GLY A 38 10.28 -9.26 20.92
CA GLY A 38 11.67 -9.10 20.47
C GLY A 38 11.80 -9.13 18.95
N ARG A 39 10.84 -9.77 18.25
CA ARG A 39 10.78 -9.84 16.79
C ARG A 39 9.35 -9.70 16.29
N VAL A 40 9.16 -9.02 15.16
CA VAL A 40 7.90 -8.99 14.41
C VAL A 40 8.11 -9.64 13.03
N LEU A 41 7.32 -10.66 12.72
CA LEU A 41 7.30 -11.31 11.41
C LEU A 41 5.95 -11.10 10.75
N PHE A 42 5.91 -10.24 9.74
CA PHE A 42 4.74 -10.06 8.89
C PHE A 42 4.72 -11.10 7.77
N LEU A 43 3.55 -11.71 7.55
CA LEU A 43 3.34 -12.72 6.51
C LEU A 43 2.17 -12.28 5.63
N GLY A 44 2.36 -12.30 4.31
CA GLY A 44 1.26 -12.00 3.39
C GLY A 44 1.65 -12.23 1.93
N MET A 45 0.71 -11.93 1.05
CA MET A 45 0.89 -11.95 -0.40
C MET A 45 0.37 -10.64 -1.01
N GLY A 46 0.93 -10.22 -2.14
CA GLY A 46 0.49 -9.02 -2.85
C GLY A 46 0.40 -7.78 -1.94
N SER A 47 -0.70 -7.04 -2.04
CA SER A 47 -1.00 -5.83 -1.26
C SER A 47 -0.72 -5.96 0.24
N SER A 48 -1.06 -7.10 0.85
CA SER A 48 -0.76 -7.36 2.27
C SER A 48 0.73 -7.30 2.57
N ARG A 49 1.56 -7.93 1.72
CA ARG A 49 3.01 -7.95 1.88
C ARG A 49 3.64 -6.61 1.53
N TYR A 50 3.10 -5.90 0.53
CA TYR A 50 3.55 -4.55 0.17
C TYR A 50 3.43 -3.61 1.38
N ALA A 51 2.27 -3.57 2.02
CA ALA A 51 2.05 -2.77 3.24
C ALA A 51 2.96 -3.21 4.41
N ALA A 52 3.13 -4.52 4.59
CA ALA A 52 4.03 -5.07 5.60
C ALA A 52 5.49 -4.65 5.39
N GLY A 53 5.95 -4.50 4.15
CA GLY A 53 7.30 -4.07 3.81
C GLY A 53 7.63 -2.70 4.40
N VAL A 54 6.69 -1.75 4.31
CA VAL A 54 6.83 -0.41 4.89
C VAL A 54 6.92 -0.50 6.42
N ALA A 55 6.00 -1.24 7.06
CA ALA A 55 6.00 -1.41 8.51
C ALA A 55 7.29 -2.06 9.04
N ALA A 56 7.78 -3.10 8.36
CA ALA A 56 9.03 -3.76 8.70
C ALA A 56 10.24 -2.83 8.57
N LEU A 57 10.30 -2.02 7.52
CA LEU A 57 11.36 -1.01 7.35
C LEU A 57 11.35 0.00 8.50
N ARG A 58 10.17 0.55 8.84
CA ARG A 58 10.03 1.57 9.89
C ARG A 58 10.35 1.02 11.28
N LEU A 59 9.87 -0.17 11.60
CA LEU A 59 10.20 -0.86 12.86
C LEU A 59 11.71 -1.10 12.98
N ARG A 60 12.38 -1.55 11.90
CA ARG A 60 13.84 -1.70 11.89
C ARG A 60 14.56 -0.37 12.11
N ALA A 61 14.09 0.71 11.46
CA ALA A 61 14.64 2.05 11.67
C ALA A 61 14.48 2.52 13.13
N ALA A 62 13.44 2.06 13.84
CA ALA A 62 13.21 2.29 15.25
C ALA A 62 13.92 1.28 16.20
N GLY A 63 14.75 0.37 15.66
CA GLY A 63 15.51 -0.60 16.45
C GLY A 63 14.75 -1.89 16.82
N VAL A 64 13.57 -2.13 16.23
CA VAL A 64 12.80 -3.36 16.42
C VAL A 64 13.12 -4.37 15.30
N ASP A 65 13.49 -5.61 15.66
CA ASP A 65 13.73 -6.69 14.68
C ASP A 65 12.44 -7.03 13.94
N ALA A 66 12.32 -6.63 12.67
CA ALA A 66 11.09 -6.76 11.90
C ALA A 66 11.32 -7.18 10.44
N TRP A 67 10.49 -8.11 9.97
CA TRP A 67 10.59 -8.70 8.64
C TRP A 67 9.22 -8.84 7.98
N ALA A 68 9.17 -8.60 6.67
CA ALA A 68 7.99 -8.82 5.84
C ALA A 68 8.30 -9.84 4.76
N GLU A 69 7.77 -11.04 4.93
CA GLU A 69 8.06 -12.18 4.06
C GLU A 69 6.84 -12.55 3.21
N TYR A 70 7.12 -13.11 2.03
CA TYR A 70 6.09 -13.82 1.29
C TYR A 70 5.61 -15.00 2.13
N ALA A 71 4.29 -15.13 2.30
CA ALA A 71 3.73 -16.27 3.01
C ALA A 71 4.07 -17.61 2.31
N SER A 72 4.34 -17.59 1.00
CA SER A 72 4.77 -18.75 0.23
C SER A 72 6.21 -19.21 0.49
N ALA A 73 7.00 -18.47 1.29
CA ALA A 73 8.37 -18.86 1.57
C ALA A 73 8.43 -20.21 2.31
N ALA A 74 9.26 -21.13 1.81
CA ALA A 74 9.46 -22.46 2.40
C ALA A 74 10.32 -22.39 3.68
N ALA A 75 11.27 -21.46 3.72
CA ALA A 75 12.13 -21.22 4.87
C ALA A 75 11.83 -19.82 5.44
N THR A 76 11.78 -19.74 6.76
CA THR A 76 11.47 -18.53 7.52
C THR A 76 12.04 -18.68 8.93
N PHE A 77 11.83 -17.69 9.80
CA PHE A 77 12.25 -17.76 11.19
C PHE A 77 11.50 -18.88 11.95
N PRO A 78 12.19 -19.66 12.79
CA PRO A 78 11.52 -20.66 13.62
C PRO A 78 10.62 -19.96 14.67
N PRO A 79 9.59 -20.66 15.18
CA PRO A 79 8.76 -20.14 16.26
C PRO A 79 9.59 -19.79 17.50
N GLY A 80 9.26 -18.70 18.19
CA GLY A 80 9.95 -18.29 19.42
C GLY A 80 9.08 -17.46 20.37
N PRO A 81 9.34 -17.53 21.69
CA PRO A 81 8.49 -16.92 22.74
C PRO A 81 8.42 -15.39 22.71
N ARG A 82 9.33 -14.75 21.98
CA ARG A 82 9.38 -13.29 21.81
C ARG A 82 9.09 -12.87 20.36
N THR A 83 8.56 -13.77 19.54
CA THR A 83 8.20 -13.50 18.15
C THR A 83 6.71 -13.21 18.08
N LEU A 84 6.35 -12.02 17.63
CA LEU A 84 5.01 -11.69 17.15
C LEU A 84 4.95 -12.04 15.65
N VAL A 85 4.02 -12.91 15.27
CA VAL A 85 3.73 -13.26 13.88
C VAL A 85 2.43 -12.58 13.49
N VAL A 86 2.49 -11.78 12.43
CA VAL A 86 1.39 -10.95 11.93
C VAL A 86 1.00 -11.40 10.52
N PRO A 87 0.18 -12.45 10.39
CA PRO A 87 -0.39 -12.80 9.10
C PRO A 87 -1.44 -11.78 8.68
N ILE A 88 -1.35 -11.30 7.44
CA ILE A 88 -2.20 -10.25 6.89
C ILE A 88 -2.94 -10.79 5.66
N SER A 89 -4.26 -10.90 5.76
CA SER A 89 -5.11 -11.31 4.63
C SER A 89 -6.49 -10.68 4.77
N ALA A 90 -6.90 -9.87 3.79
CA ALA A 90 -8.20 -9.21 3.81
C ALA A 90 -9.37 -10.21 3.92
N THR A 91 -9.32 -11.29 3.13
CA THR A 91 -10.33 -12.37 3.17
C THR A 91 -10.11 -13.35 4.32
N GLY A 92 -8.91 -13.36 4.90
CA GLY A 92 -8.49 -14.32 5.90
C GLY A 92 -8.50 -15.77 5.42
N GLY A 93 -8.50 -15.99 4.09
CA GLY A 93 -8.59 -17.30 3.44
C GLY A 93 -7.49 -17.57 2.40
N SER A 94 -6.48 -16.68 2.28
CA SER A 94 -5.36 -16.88 1.37
C SER A 94 -4.59 -18.15 1.74
N ARG A 95 -4.54 -19.11 0.82
CA ARG A 95 -3.95 -20.44 1.06
C ARG A 95 -2.51 -20.34 1.56
N GLU A 96 -1.67 -19.57 0.89
CA GLU A 96 -0.26 -19.41 1.27
C GLU A 96 -0.12 -18.83 2.69
N THR A 97 -1.03 -17.94 3.08
CA THR A 97 -1.04 -17.36 4.42
C THR A 97 -1.49 -18.36 5.48
N LEU A 98 -2.52 -19.16 5.19
CA LEU A 98 -2.95 -20.24 6.09
C LEU A 98 -1.85 -21.30 6.25
N ASP A 99 -1.27 -21.77 5.15
CA ASP A 99 -0.15 -22.73 5.14
C ASP A 99 1.05 -22.21 5.95
N ALA A 100 1.35 -20.90 5.88
CA ALA A 100 2.43 -20.29 6.66
C ALA A 100 2.10 -20.21 8.16
N VAL A 101 0.83 -19.93 8.51
CA VAL A 101 0.36 -19.81 9.90
C VAL A 101 0.40 -21.15 10.63
N GLU A 102 0.20 -22.28 9.93
CA GLU A 102 0.29 -23.63 10.52
C GLU A 102 1.62 -23.88 11.24
N ARG A 103 2.72 -23.24 10.81
CA ARG A 103 4.04 -23.36 11.43
C ARG A 103 4.12 -22.74 12.84
N TYR A 104 3.24 -21.79 13.14
CA TYR A 104 3.25 -21.00 14.37
C TYR A 104 2.02 -21.26 15.25
N ALA A 105 0.93 -21.75 14.67
CA ALA A 105 -0.33 -22.02 15.36
C ALA A 105 -0.13 -22.99 16.54
N GLY A 106 -0.60 -22.58 17.74
CA GLY A 106 -0.44 -23.35 18.98
C GLY A 106 1.02 -23.49 19.46
N GLY A 107 1.96 -22.79 18.83
CA GLY A 107 3.39 -22.84 19.15
C GLY A 107 3.84 -21.74 20.10
N ALA A 108 5.16 -21.51 20.14
CA ALA A 108 5.78 -20.53 21.05
C ALA A 108 5.59 -19.07 20.60
N SER A 109 5.24 -18.81 19.35
CA SER A 109 5.07 -17.43 18.85
C SER A 109 3.67 -16.92 19.12
N PHE A 110 3.52 -15.62 19.32
CA PHE A 110 2.21 -15.00 19.43
C PHE A 110 1.68 -14.66 18.04
N LEU A 111 0.47 -15.11 17.71
CA LEU A 111 -0.18 -14.84 16.43
C LEU A 111 -1.23 -13.74 16.56
N MET A 112 -1.05 -12.67 15.80
CA MET A 112 -2.03 -11.59 15.65
C MET A 112 -2.47 -11.49 14.18
N ALA A 113 -3.68 -11.93 13.87
CA ALA A 113 -4.23 -11.82 12.53
C ALA A 113 -4.72 -10.40 12.24
N LEU A 114 -4.28 -9.83 11.12
CA LEU A 114 -4.85 -8.60 10.55
C LEU A 114 -5.72 -8.99 9.35
N THR A 115 -7.04 -8.85 9.48
CA THR A 115 -8.01 -9.36 8.50
C THR A 115 -9.26 -8.49 8.43
N ASN A 116 -9.92 -8.45 7.27
CA ASN A 116 -11.23 -7.82 7.12
C ASN A 116 -12.39 -8.83 7.31
N ALA A 117 -12.07 -10.11 7.52
CA ALA A 117 -13.01 -11.20 7.75
C ALA A 117 -12.76 -11.82 9.15
N PRO A 118 -13.36 -11.28 10.23
CA PRO A 118 -13.10 -11.75 11.60
C PRO A 118 -13.63 -13.17 11.88
N GLY A 119 -14.46 -13.74 11.00
CA GLY A 119 -14.92 -15.13 11.10
C GLY A 119 -14.08 -16.14 10.29
N SER A 120 -12.99 -15.70 9.65
CA SER A 120 -12.21 -16.52 8.73
C SER A 120 -11.37 -17.60 9.43
N ALA A 121 -10.84 -18.55 8.65
CA ALA A 121 -9.88 -19.53 9.13
C ALA A 121 -8.64 -18.87 9.75
N LEU A 122 -8.16 -17.78 9.15
CA LEU A 122 -7.04 -17.02 9.71
C LEU A 122 -7.36 -16.44 11.09
N ALA A 123 -8.57 -15.86 11.26
CA ALA A 123 -8.99 -15.29 12.53
C ALA A 123 -9.10 -16.36 13.63
N GLN A 124 -9.61 -17.55 13.29
CA GLN A 124 -9.74 -18.67 14.21
C GLN A 124 -8.38 -19.21 14.69
N ALA A 125 -7.33 -19.08 13.89
CA ALA A 125 -5.98 -19.55 14.23
C ALA A 125 -5.18 -18.56 15.11
N ALA A 126 -5.63 -17.31 15.26
CA ALA A 126 -4.89 -16.26 15.93
C ALA A 126 -5.29 -16.08 17.41
N GLY A 127 -4.31 -15.68 18.24
CA GLY A 127 -4.57 -15.30 19.64
C GLY A 127 -5.13 -13.89 19.79
N LEU A 128 -4.90 -13.04 18.78
CA LEU A 128 -5.50 -11.70 18.66
C LEU A 128 -5.97 -11.50 17.21
N VAL A 129 -7.17 -10.96 17.02
CA VAL A 129 -7.69 -10.59 15.71
C VAL A 129 -7.86 -9.08 15.66
N VAL A 130 -7.16 -8.44 14.74
CA VAL A 130 -7.28 -7.01 14.45
C VAL A 130 -8.12 -6.85 13.17
N PRO A 131 -9.38 -6.40 13.30
CA PRO A 131 -10.23 -6.14 12.14
C PRO A 131 -9.72 -4.93 11.34
N MET A 132 -9.74 -5.03 10.00
CA MET A 132 -9.34 -3.93 9.12
C MET A 132 -10.36 -2.78 9.06
N HIS A 133 -11.62 -3.04 9.40
CA HIS A 133 -12.73 -2.07 9.29
C HIS A 133 -12.87 -1.46 7.88
N ALA A 134 -12.53 -2.20 6.82
CA ALA A 134 -12.58 -1.68 5.45
C ALA A 134 -13.96 -1.82 4.79
N GLY A 135 -14.89 -2.54 5.43
CA GLY A 135 -16.16 -2.95 4.82
C GLY A 135 -15.95 -3.97 3.69
N GLU A 136 -17.03 -4.42 3.06
CA GLU A 136 -16.93 -5.35 1.92
C GLU A 136 -16.47 -4.62 0.66
N GLU A 137 -15.39 -5.10 0.02
CA GLU A 137 -14.90 -4.62 -1.28
C GLU A 137 -15.58 -5.36 -2.44
N ARG A 138 -16.72 -4.83 -2.88
CA ARG A 138 -17.61 -5.50 -3.86
C ARG A 138 -17.02 -5.55 -5.27
N GLY A 139 -16.08 -4.66 -5.58
CA GLY A 139 -15.28 -4.67 -6.80
C GLY A 139 -14.41 -5.91 -6.93
N GLY A 140 -14.09 -6.56 -5.80
CA GLY A 140 -13.26 -7.76 -5.73
C GLY A 140 -11.78 -7.50 -6.01
N VAL A 141 -11.33 -6.26 -5.82
CA VAL A 141 -9.94 -5.81 -5.94
C VAL A 141 -9.59 -5.04 -4.65
N ALA A 142 -8.47 -5.37 -4.03
CA ALA A 142 -8.05 -4.77 -2.77
C ALA A 142 -7.64 -3.29 -2.96
N CYS A 143 -8.36 -2.39 -2.31
CA CYS A 143 -8.10 -0.94 -2.34
C CYS A 143 -8.26 -0.30 -0.95
N ARG A 144 -9.45 -0.36 -0.34
CA ARG A 144 -9.70 0.05 1.05
C ARG A 144 -8.95 -0.84 2.02
N THR A 145 -8.95 -2.15 1.81
CA THR A 145 -8.25 -3.10 2.69
C THR A 145 -6.74 -2.86 2.70
N PHE A 146 -6.13 -2.53 1.56
CA PHE A 146 -4.72 -2.12 1.50
C PHE A 146 -4.45 -0.85 2.31
N GLN A 147 -5.26 0.19 2.10
CA GLN A 147 -5.13 1.47 2.79
C GLN A 147 -5.31 1.33 4.31
N HIS A 148 -6.29 0.56 4.75
CA HIS A 148 -6.55 0.28 6.16
C HIS A 148 -5.45 -0.59 6.78
N THR A 149 -4.88 -1.52 6.02
CA THR A 149 -3.71 -2.30 6.45
C THR A 149 -2.54 -1.36 6.77
N LEU A 150 -2.21 -0.41 5.89
CA LEU A 150 -1.16 0.58 6.16
C LEU A 150 -1.44 1.37 7.45
N ALA A 151 -2.65 1.91 7.60
CA ALA A 151 -3.03 2.69 8.78
C ALA A 151 -2.90 1.88 10.08
N LEU A 152 -3.38 0.64 10.10
CA LEU A 152 -3.29 -0.25 11.25
C LEU A 152 -1.84 -0.65 11.54
N LEU A 153 -1.01 -0.84 10.52
CA LEU A 153 0.41 -1.10 10.72
C LEU A 153 1.19 0.11 11.25
N LEU A 154 0.80 1.35 10.91
CA LEU A 154 1.33 2.57 11.53
C LEU A 154 0.91 2.67 13.00
N ALA A 155 -0.31 2.26 13.35
CA ALA A 155 -0.76 2.17 14.73
C ALA A 155 0.01 1.09 15.51
N LEU A 156 0.27 -0.07 14.90
CA LEU A 156 1.11 -1.11 15.48
C LEU A 156 2.55 -0.62 15.69
N GLU A 157 3.14 0.08 14.72
CA GLU A 157 4.46 0.73 14.85
C GLU A 157 4.48 1.66 16.07
N SER A 158 3.50 2.56 16.18
CA SER A 158 3.36 3.48 17.32
C SER A 158 3.27 2.72 18.65
N ARG A 159 2.49 1.63 18.70
CA ARG A 159 2.30 0.79 19.89
C ARG A 159 3.57 0.08 20.33
N LEU A 160 4.33 -0.48 19.38
CA LEU A 160 5.54 -1.26 19.67
C LEU A 160 6.76 -0.39 19.99
N THR A 161 6.81 0.82 19.43
CA THR A 161 7.92 1.77 19.66
C THR A 161 7.65 2.72 20.82
N GLY A 162 6.39 2.86 21.25
CA GLY A 162 6.00 3.85 22.26
C GLY A 162 6.07 5.29 21.75
N ALA A 163 6.12 5.52 20.43
CA ALA A 163 6.29 6.84 19.84
C ALA A 163 5.10 7.79 20.09
N GLY A 164 3.95 7.29 20.55
CA GLY A 164 2.78 8.11 20.91
C GLY A 164 2.20 8.87 19.72
N ARG A 165 2.29 8.32 18.50
CA ARG A 165 1.77 8.97 17.29
C ARG A 165 0.24 9.02 17.31
N ASP A 166 -0.33 10.19 16.98
CA ASP A 166 -1.76 10.35 16.71
C ASP A 166 -2.13 9.76 15.34
N VAL A 167 -2.27 8.44 15.30
CA VAL A 167 -2.60 7.73 14.05
C VAL A 167 -4.05 7.99 13.63
N ALA A 168 -4.99 8.16 14.56
CA ALA A 168 -6.37 8.49 14.23
C ALA A 168 -6.46 9.87 13.54
N GLY A 169 -5.77 10.89 14.06
CA GLY A 169 -5.63 12.20 13.41
C GLY A 169 -4.97 12.13 12.04
N LEU A 170 -3.93 11.30 11.88
CA LEU A 170 -3.31 11.05 10.57
C LEU A 170 -4.31 10.43 9.58
N VAL A 171 -5.08 9.43 10.00
CA VAL A 171 -6.09 8.77 9.15
C VAL A 171 -7.21 9.75 8.75
N ARG A 172 -7.61 10.66 9.65
CA ARG A 172 -8.54 11.76 9.30
C ARG A 172 -7.98 12.67 8.21
N ARG A 173 -6.71 13.09 8.31
CA ARG A 173 -6.07 13.89 7.23
C ARG A 173 -5.99 13.11 5.92
N ALA A 174 -5.71 11.81 5.97
CA ALA A 174 -5.73 10.97 4.78
C ALA A 174 -7.14 10.84 4.17
N ALA A 175 -8.20 10.84 4.99
CA ALA A 175 -9.59 10.89 4.51
C ALA A 175 -9.88 12.20 3.76
N GLU A 176 -9.46 13.35 4.31
CA GLU A 176 -9.57 14.66 3.66
C GLU A 176 -8.78 14.71 2.34
N ALA A 177 -7.54 14.21 2.34
CA ALA A 177 -6.69 14.12 1.16
C ALA A 177 -7.30 13.23 0.04
N THR A 178 -7.90 12.10 0.46
CA THR A 178 -8.60 11.17 -0.44
C THR A 178 -9.85 11.83 -1.04
N ALA A 179 -10.64 12.55 -0.23
CA ALA A 179 -11.82 13.27 -0.69
C ALA A 179 -11.45 14.36 -1.70
N ASP A 180 -10.41 15.15 -1.41
CA ASP A 180 -9.91 16.21 -2.29
C ASP A 180 -9.47 15.68 -3.67
N LEU A 181 -8.78 14.52 -3.72
CA LEU A 181 -8.44 13.85 -4.98
C LEU A 181 -9.69 13.42 -5.78
N LEU A 182 -10.68 12.85 -5.11
CA LEU A 182 -11.94 12.39 -5.74
C LEU A 182 -12.75 13.57 -6.27
N GLU A 183 -12.92 14.63 -5.47
CA GLU A 183 -13.69 15.82 -5.82
C GLU A 183 -13.08 16.56 -7.02
N ARG A 184 -11.75 16.64 -7.09
CA ARG A 184 -11.05 17.32 -8.19
C ARG A 184 -10.67 16.40 -9.34
N ARG A 185 -11.16 15.16 -9.39
CA ARG A 185 -10.75 14.17 -10.41
C ARG A 185 -10.94 14.64 -11.83
N ASP A 186 -11.99 15.39 -12.12
CA ASP A 186 -12.25 15.90 -13.47
C ASP A 186 -11.18 16.89 -13.95
N ALA A 187 -10.44 17.51 -13.02
CA ALA A 187 -9.37 18.46 -13.33
C ALA A 187 -8.01 17.79 -13.63
N TRP A 188 -7.74 16.59 -13.12
CA TRP A 188 -6.44 15.94 -13.25
C TRP A 188 -6.49 14.59 -13.99
N LEU A 189 -7.57 13.81 -13.82
CA LEU A 189 -7.64 12.43 -14.30
C LEU A 189 -7.59 12.31 -15.83
N PRO A 190 -8.29 13.13 -16.63
CA PRO A 190 -8.21 13.02 -18.10
C PRO A 190 -6.79 13.16 -18.64
N MET A 191 -6.05 14.15 -18.12
CA MET A 191 -4.64 14.37 -18.47
C MET A 191 -3.76 13.18 -18.06
N VAL A 192 -3.94 12.65 -16.85
CA VAL A 192 -3.15 11.49 -16.38
C VAL A 192 -3.45 10.24 -17.22
N LEU A 193 -4.72 10.01 -17.56
CA LEU A 193 -5.13 8.94 -18.47
C LEU A 193 -4.42 9.05 -19.81
N GLU A 194 -4.39 10.24 -20.42
CA GLU A 194 -3.70 10.48 -21.69
C GLU A 194 -2.19 10.25 -21.59
N LEU A 195 -1.55 10.85 -20.57
CA LEU A 195 -0.10 10.78 -20.37
C LEU A 195 0.39 9.36 -20.07
N LEU A 196 -0.43 8.53 -19.42
CA LEU A 196 -0.06 7.15 -19.12
C LEU A 196 -0.54 6.13 -20.17
N ASN A 197 -1.41 6.52 -21.11
CA ASN A 197 -1.90 5.63 -22.16
C ASN A 197 -0.87 5.40 -23.28
N GLY A 198 0.12 4.55 -23.01
CA GLY A 198 1.12 4.10 -23.99
C GLY A 198 1.00 2.62 -24.37
N PRO A 199 1.68 2.20 -25.45
CA PRO A 199 1.64 0.82 -25.92
C PRO A 199 2.40 -0.18 -25.04
N ASN A 200 3.25 0.30 -24.13
CA ASN A 200 4.18 -0.54 -23.35
C ASN A 200 3.80 -0.69 -21.87
N GLY A 201 2.58 -0.29 -21.49
CA GLY A 201 2.14 -0.35 -20.10
C GLY A 201 2.56 0.86 -19.27
N VAL A 202 2.48 0.70 -17.95
CA VAL A 202 2.71 1.77 -16.97
C VAL A 202 3.71 1.33 -15.92
N TYR A 203 4.69 2.18 -15.65
CA TYR A 203 5.64 1.95 -14.58
C TYR A 203 5.25 2.79 -13.36
N ALA A 204 5.56 2.31 -12.17
CA ALA A 204 5.36 3.04 -10.93
C ALA A 204 6.69 3.10 -10.17
N ILE A 205 7.08 4.29 -9.74
CA ILE A 205 8.38 4.56 -9.13
C ILE A 205 8.14 5.20 -7.77
N ALA A 206 8.70 4.64 -6.71
CA ALA A 206 8.56 5.16 -5.35
C ALA A 206 9.86 5.01 -4.54
N PRO A 207 10.11 5.84 -3.52
CA PRO A 207 11.22 5.64 -2.60
C PRO A 207 11.04 4.36 -1.78
N ALA A 208 12.13 3.79 -1.27
CA ALA A 208 12.10 2.58 -0.45
C ALA A 208 11.11 2.65 0.73
N GLU A 209 11.00 3.82 1.38
CA GLU A 209 10.12 4.09 2.52
C GLU A 209 8.63 4.02 2.16
N ARG A 210 8.28 4.18 0.87
CA ARG A 210 6.91 4.08 0.34
C ARG A 210 6.83 3.18 -0.89
N LEU A 211 7.70 2.17 -0.99
CA LEU A 211 7.75 1.27 -2.15
C LEU A 211 6.40 0.59 -2.41
N SER A 212 5.63 0.35 -1.34
CA SER A 212 4.28 -0.21 -1.44
C SER A 212 3.35 0.61 -2.35
N SER A 213 3.56 1.92 -2.48
CA SER A 213 2.76 2.78 -3.35
C SER A 213 2.97 2.43 -4.82
N ALA A 214 4.22 2.19 -5.23
CA ALA A 214 4.53 1.71 -6.57
C ALA A 214 4.01 0.27 -6.78
N GLU A 215 4.30 -0.64 -5.83
CA GLU A 215 3.88 -2.05 -5.92
C GLU A 215 2.36 -2.20 -6.04
N GLN A 216 1.61 -1.47 -5.22
CA GLN A 216 0.14 -1.44 -5.26
C GLN A 216 -0.35 -0.82 -6.56
N SER A 217 0.20 0.33 -6.98
CA SER A 217 -0.23 1.00 -8.21
C SER A 217 -0.06 0.11 -9.44
N ALA A 218 1.08 -0.57 -9.56
CA ALA A 218 1.31 -1.54 -10.63
C ALA A 218 0.37 -2.75 -10.54
N LEU A 219 0.04 -3.22 -9.32
CA LEU A 219 -0.94 -4.27 -9.14
C LEU A 219 -2.34 -3.86 -9.64
N MET A 220 -2.80 -2.65 -9.32
CA MET A 220 -4.12 -2.17 -9.75
C MET A 220 -4.28 -2.12 -11.27
N VAL A 221 -3.23 -1.68 -11.97
CA VAL A 221 -3.19 -1.67 -13.45
C VAL A 221 -3.20 -3.09 -14.04
N ARG A 222 -2.54 -4.05 -13.37
CA ARG A 222 -2.51 -5.47 -13.79
C ARG A 222 -3.81 -6.21 -13.50
N GLU A 223 -4.44 -5.96 -12.36
CA GLU A 223 -5.58 -6.75 -11.88
C GLU A 223 -6.90 -6.35 -12.57
N GLY A 224 -7.17 -5.04 -12.64
CA GLY A 224 -8.38 -4.52 -13.25
C GLY A 224 -8.29 -4.45 -14.78
N PRO A 225 -7.58 -3.46 -15.34
CA PRO A 225 -7.41 -3.28 -16.78
C PRO A 225 -6.69 -4.41 -17.51
N ARG A 226 -5.95 -5.28 -16.80
CA ARG A 226 -5.11 -6.33 -17.39
C ARG A 226 -4.03 -5.78 -18.33
N ARG A 227 -3.45 -4.63 -17.96
CA ARG A 227 -2.37 -3.99 -18.71
C ARG A 227 -1.01 -4.33 -18.09
N PRO A 228 0.08 -4.41 -18.90
CA PRO A 228 1.42 -4.51 -18.35
C PRO A 228 1.69 -3.34 -17.41
N ALA A 229 2.21 -3.63 -16.23
CA ALA A 229 2.72 -2.63 -15.32
C ALA A 229 3.78 -3.22 -14.41
N ASP A 230 4.72 -2.37 -14.00
CA ASP A 230 5.80 -2.77 -13.11
C ASP A 230 6.08 -1.69 -12.05
N ALA A 231 6.65 -2.12 -10.93
CA ALA A 231 6.96 -1.26 -9.80
C ALA A 231 8.46 -1.28 -9.54
N CYS A 232 9.04 -0.09 -9.33
CA CYS A 232 10.47 0.06 -9.12
C CYS A 232 10.76 0.99 -7.94
N GLU A 233 11.78 0.65 -7.16
CA GLU A 233 12.33 1.58 -6.17
C GLU A 233 13.13 2.66 -6.90
N THR A 234 13.04 3.92 -6.45
CA THR A 234 13.59 5.06 -7.19
C THR A 234 15.10 5.01 -7.38
N GLY A 235 15.86 4.60 -6.36
CA GLY A 235 17.31 4.40 -6.47
C GLY A 235 17.66 3.24 -7.38
N ASP A 236 16.93 2.12 -7.28
CA ASP A 236 17.15 0.93 -8.11
C ASP A 236 16.75 1.16 -9.58
N TRP A 237 15.84 2.10 -9.85
CA TRP A 237 15.38 2.45 -11.20
C TRP A 237 16.53 2.75 -12.17
N ALA A 238 17.58 3.44 -11.70
CA ALA A 238 18.77 3.75 -12.49
C ALA A 238 19.61 2.50 -12.84
N HIS A 239 19.32 1.35 -12.24
CA HIS A 239 20.02 0.09 -12.42
C HIS A 239 19.19 -0.99 -13.11
N VAL A 240 17.87 -0.81 -13.22
CA VAL A 240 16.98 -1.81 -13.82
C VAL A 240 16.12 -1.20 -14.93
N ASP A 241 15.29 -0.21 -14.60
CA ASP A 241 14.27 0.31 -15.50
C ASP A 241 14.82 1.33 -16.51
N VAL A 242 15.91 2.03 -16.17
CA VAL A 242 16.53 3.01 -17.07
C VAL A 242 16.86 2.41 -18.45
N TYR A 243 17.13 1.10 -18.54
CA TYR A 243 17.42 0.46 -19.82
C TYR A 243 16.17 0.35 -20.71
N LEU A 244 14.99 0.21 -20.12
CA LEU A 244 13.72 0.13 -20.85
C LEU A 244 13.37 1.46 -21.53
N THR A 245 13.84 2.58 -20.99
CA THR A 245 13.68 3.92 -21.61
C THR A 245 14.33 4.02 -23.00
N LYS A 246 15.23 3.09 -23.36
CA LYS A 246 15.89 3.08 -24.68
C LYS A 246 15.04 2.45 -25.78
N THR A 247 14.09 1.60 -25.43
CA THR A 247 13.35 0.77 -26.40
C THR A 247 11.84 0.91 -26.30
N LEU A 248 11.33 1.40 -25.16
CA LEU A 248 9.90 1.53 -24.90
C LEU A 248 9.47 3.00 -24.90
N SER A 249 8.19 3.24 -25.19
CA SER A 249 7.53 4.48 -24.77
C SER A 249 7.31 4.41 -23.26
N TYR A 250 8.36 4.74 -22.51
CA TYR A 250 8.39 4.60 -21.06
C TYR A 250 7.52 5.69 -20.42
N ARG A 251 6.47 5.26 -19.72
CA ARG A 251 5.48 6.13 -19.06
C ARG A 251 5.33 5.70 -17.62
N ALA A 252 5.59 6.62 -16.68
CA ALA A 252 5.59 6.28 -15.26
C ALA A 252 4.76 7.23 -14.39
N LEU A 253 4.21 6.66 -13.33
CA LEU A 253 3.82 7.39 -12.13
C LEU A 253 5.03 7.44 -11.19
N LEU A 254 5.43 8.63 -10.78
CA LEU A 254 6.47 8.84 -9.77
C LEU A 254 5.83 9.35 -8.49
N PHE A 255 6.17 8.74 -7.36
CA PHE A 255 5.79 9.15 -6.00
C PHE A 255 6.99 9.82 -5.33
N PRO A 256 7.16 11.15 -5.40
CA PRO A 256 8.40 11.82 -5.03
C PRO A 256 8.68 11.83 -3.53
N GLY A 257 9.96 11.90 -3.18
CA GLY A 257 10.48 11.90 -1.82
C GLY A 257 11.78 11.11 -1.69
N SER A 258 12.30 10.54 -2.77
CA SER A 258 13.60 9.89 -2.77
C SER A 258 14.72 10.92 -2.88
N ARG A 259 15.84 10.67 -2.21
CA ARG A 259 17.08 11.42 -2.45
C ARG A 259 17.60 11.29 -3.89
N TYR A 260 17.07 10.34 -4.67
CA TYR A 260 17.47 10.02 -6.03
C TYR A 260 16.47 10.48 -7.09
N ASP A 261 15.39 11.18 -6.72
CA ASP A 261 14.37 11.66 -7.68
C ASP A 261 15.01 12.50 -8.80
N GLU A 262 15.94 13.39 -8.45
CA GLU A 262 16.65 14.24 -9.43
C GLU A 262 17.44 13.40 -10.43
N GLN A 263 18.16 12.38 -9.96
CA GLN A 263 18.93 11.49 -10.83
C GLN A 263 18.02 10.69 -11.78
N ALA A 264 16.89 10.18 -11.29
CA ALA A 264 15.91 9.48 -12.12
C ALA A 264 15.32 10.43 -13.18
N MET A 265 14.96 11.65 -12.78
CA MET A 265 14.37 12.65 -13.69
C MET A 265 15.35 13.18 -14.73
N ASP A 266 16.65 13.25 -14.43
CA ASP A 266 17.68 13.59 -15.42
C ASP A 266 17.72 12.57 -16.57
N TRP A 267 17.63 11.28 -16.27
CA TRP A 267 17.53 10.24 -17.30
C TRP A 267 16.20 10.29 -18.04
N VAL A 268 15.08 10.51 -17.34
CA VAL A 268 13.76 10.69 -17.97
C VAL A 268 13.81 11.80 -19.02
N ARG A 269 14.45 12.92 -18.68
CA ARG A 269 14.67 14.06 -19.59
C ARG A 269 15.54 13.67 -20.79
N GLU A 270 16.70 13.06 -20.55
CA GLU A 270 17.61 12.63 -21.63
C GLU A 270 16.96 11.63 -22.58
N ARG A 271 16.07 10.78 -22.06
CA ARG A 271 15.45 9.67 -22.79
C ARG A 271 14.08 9.99 -23.36
N GLY A 272 13.54 11.18 -23.12
CA GLY A 272 12.22 11.59 -23.59
C GLY A 272 11.08 10.71 -23.03
N SER A 273 11.24 10.19 -21.82
CA SER A 273 10.21 9.40 -21.13
C SER A 273 9.13 10.32 -20.55
N THR A 274 7.90 9.82 -20.40
CA THR A 274 6.79 10.58 -19.79
C THR A 274 6.65 10.20 -18.33
N VAL A 275 6.71 11.18 -17.43
CA VAL A 275 6.48 10.95 -16.00
C VAL A 275 5.38 11.87 -15.48
N VAL A 276 4.44 11.30 -14.75
CA VAL A 276 3.45 12.02 -13.94
C VAL A 276 3.84 11.89 -12.48
N ALA A 277 4.05 13.00 -11.79
CA ALA A 277 4.36 13.00 -10.37
C ALA A 277 3.08 13.08 -9.52
N VAL A 278 3.02 12.35 -8.42
CA VAL A 278 1.87 12.32 -7.51
C VAL A 278 2.32 12.68 -6.09
N GLY A 279 1.66 13.65 -5.47
CA GLY A 279 1.95 14.03 -4.09
C GLY A 279 3.30 14.73 -3.91
N GLY A 280 3.97 15.18 -4.98
CA GLY A 280 5.19 15.99 -4.91
C GLY A 280 5.50 16.67 -6.22
N GLU A 281 6.14 17.85 -6.16
CA GLU A 281 6.70 18.47 -7.36
C GLU A 281 8.10 17.90 -7.65
N VAL A 282 8.34 17.57 -8.91
CA VAL A 282 9.67 17.26 -9.43
C VAL A 282 9.87 18.00 -10.74
N LYS A 283 11.09 18.45 -10.98
CA LYS A 283 11.45 19.15 -12.21
C LYS A 283 11.24 18.22 -13.42
N ASP A 284 10.67 18.78 -14.50
CA ASP A 284 10.43 18.09 -15.79
C ASP A 284 9.41 16.94 -15.77
N ALA A 285 8.61 16.81 -14.69
CA ALA A 285 7.41 15.98 -14.77
C ALA A 285 6.46 16.55 -15.83
N ALA A 286 5.87 15.68 -16.64
CA ALA A 286 4.89 16.06 -17.67
C ALA A 286 3.59 16.61 -17.04
N ALA A 287 3.25 16.11 -15.85
CA ALA A 287 2.18 16.63 -15.01
C ALA A 287 2.48 16.34 -13.53
N VAL A 288 1.85 17.11 -12.65
CA VAL A 288 1.91 16.92 -11.20
C VAL A 288 0.49 16.89 -10.63
N VAL A 289 0.16 15.83 -9.90
CA VAL A 289 -1.10 15.71 -9.14
C VAL A 289 -0.82 16.03 -7.68
N ARG A 290 -1.26 17.21 -7.24
CA ARG A 290 -1.21 17.67 -5.84
C ARG A 290 -2.55 17.46 -5.16
N TYR A 291 -2.55 17.27 -3.84
CA TYR A 291 -3.75 17.10 -3.03
C TYR A 291 -3.55 17.56 -1.58
N ALA A 292 -4.65 17.71 -0.84
CA ALA A 292 -4.61 18.19 0.53
C ALA A 292 -3.66 17.37 1.41
N HIS A 293 -2.89 18.04 2.26
CA HIS A 293 -1.93 17.46 3.22
C HIS A 293 -0.82 16.61 2.60
N ASP A 294 -0.56 16.76 1.30
CA ASP A 294 0.51 16.05 0.61
C ASP A 294 1.91 16.60 0.91
N ASP A 295 2.08 17.47 1.89
CA ASP A 295 3.37 17.81 2.51
C ASP A 295 3.77 16.79 3.58
N ASP A 296 2.81 16.05 4.15
CA ASP A 296 3.04 15.00 5.13
C ASP A 296 3.30 13.64 4.43
N PRO A 297 4.49 13.03 4.58
CA PRO A 297 4.84 11.76 3.93
C PRO A 297 3.97 10.59 4.38
N ASP A 298 3.39 10.63 5.59
CA ASP A 298 2.48 9.59 6.07
C ASP A 298 1.08 9.74 5.47
N VAL A 299 0.62 10.97 5.21
CA VAL A 299 -0.60 11.19 4.42
C VAL A 299 -0.38 10.72 2.98
N ARG A 300 0.78 11.02 2.38
CA ARG A 300 1.12 10.50 1.04
C ARG A 300 1.04 8.98 0.99
N LEU A 301 1.69 8.28 1.93
CA LEU A 301 1.66 6.82 2.02
C LEU A 301 0.24 6.25 2.03
N LEU A 302 -0.68 6.92 2.71
CA LEU A 302 -2.07 6.48 2.80
C LEU A 302 -2.91 6.87 1.59
N THR A 303 -2.56 7.90 0.82
CA THR A 303 -3.47 8.48 -0.18
C THR A 303 -3.00 8.31 -1.63
N GLU A 304 -1.69 8.31 -1.90
CA GLU A 304 -1.14 8.51 -3.25
C GLU A 304 -1.52 7.42 -4.27
N THR A 305 -1.76 6.18 -3.81
CA THR A 305 -2.17 5.07 -4.69
C THR A 305 -3.54 5.28 -5.33
N LEU A 306 -4.37 6.18 -4.79
CA LEU A 306 -5.69 6.49 -5.35
C LEU A 306 -5.61 6.99 -6.79
N VAL A 307 -4.55 7.70 -7.16
CA VAL A 307 -4.36 8.17 -8.53
C VAL A 307 -4.27 6.99 -9.49
N ALA A 308 -3.45 6.00 -9.18
CA ALA A 308 -3.30 4.80 -10.00
C ALA A 308 -4.55 3.92 -10.01
N GLU A 309 -5.22 3.81 -8.86
CA GLU A 309 -6.48 3.06 -8.72
C GLU A 309 -7.59 3.67 -9.59
N LEU A 310 -7.74 5.00 -9.62
CA LEU A 310 -8.71 5.69 -10.46
C LEU A 310 -8.36 5.53 -11.95
N VAL A 311 -7.09 5.67 -12.31
CA VAL A 311 -6.61 5.39 -13.68
C VAL A 311 -6.98 3.96 -14.09
N ALA A 312 -6.74 2.98 -13.21
CA ALA A 312 -7.08 1.59 -13.46
C ALA A 312 -8.60 1.38 -13.56
N ALA A 313 -9.41 1.99 -12.69
CA ALA A 313 -10.87 1.89 -12.76
C ALA A 313 -11.44 2.41 -14.09
N TYR A 314 -10.90 3.54 -14.59
CA TYR A 314 -11.34 4.14 -15.85
C TYR A 314 -10.91 3.32 -17.07
N TRP A 315 -9.66 2.84 -17.11
CA TRP A 315 -9.24 1.94 -18.18
C TRP A 315 -10.00 0.61 -18.19
N TRP A 316 -10.37 0.10 -17.03
CA TRP A 316 -11.09 -1.17 -16.94
C TRP A 316 -12.57 -1.04 -17.33
N SER A 317 -13.23 0.05 -16.94
CA SER A 317 -14.63 0.30 -17.30
C SER A 317 -14.83 0.60 -18.79
N GLY A 318 -13.76 0.92 -19.52
CA GLY A 318 -13.86 1.31 -20.93
C GLY A 318 -14.63 2.62 -21.13
N ARG A 319 -14.81 3.41 -20.06
CA ARG A 319 -15.42 4.73 -20.13
C ARG A 319 -14.57 5.62 -21.04
N PRO A 320 -15.18 6.39 -21.96
CA PRO A 320 -14.44 7.31 -22.81
C PRO A 320 -13.66 8.32 -21.96
N GLN A 321 -12.50 8.72 -22.49
CA GLN A 321 -11.64 9.78 -21.95
C GLN A 321 -12.38 11.11 -21.91
#